data_AF-A0A0K0DCX2-F1
#
_entry.id   AF-A0A0K0DCX2-F1
#
_cell.length_a   1.000
_cell.length_b   1.000
_cell.length_c   1.000
_cell.angle_alpha   90.00
_cell.angle_beta   90.00
_cell.angle_gamma   90.00
#
_symmetry.space_group_name_H-M   'P 1'
#
loop_
_entity.id
_entity.type
_entity.pdbx_description
1 polymer ?
#
loop_
_entity_poly.entity_id
_entity_poly.type
_entity_poly.pdbx_seq_one_letter_code
_entity_poly.pdbx_strand_id
1 'polypeptide(L)'
;MTMCDDQDDYMSDSYLCMTKDVKPGITSNPNQRRLLKIESHRMKCKQEKKIPPKMHELGRPISSAVLWVSILFSYDADILEKAVRDEGLNKPVPETSKGFALIAKMGYKPGMSLGKKQDGTTCSMYIYNRCTILLNERSGITEPIGLEVKACRSGLGHENEREKQAKLAIMQQMERMKRRAEHHVELIDDYRKRKRGLSNRKGLICDILTSRKICVELDLRLNEITFYLRTTYHYCIWCGCQFKDYDELIMDCPGKDREAHDAIDEG
;
A
#
# COMPACT_ATOMS: atom_id res chain seq x y z
N MET A 1 59.65 -28.22 -35.57
CA MET A 1 58.65 -29.19 -35.09
C MET A 1 59.20 -29.83 -33.82
N THR A 2 58.52 -29.85 -32.69
CA THR A 2 57.15 -29.42 -32.29
C THR A 2 57.27 -28.83 -30.86
N MET A 3 56.79 -27.61 -30.59
CA MET A 3 55.46 -27.39 -30.01
C MET A 3 55.04 -28.54 -29.07
N CYS A 4 55.35 -28.38 -27.79
CA CYS A 4 54.70 -29.12 -26.72
C CYS A 4 53.73 -28.11 -26.09
N ASP A 5 52.43 -28.30 -26.33
CA ASP A 5 51.42 -27.32 -25.93
C ASP A 5 51.35 -27.22 -24.41
N ASP A 6 51.31 -25.98 -23.90
CA ASP A 6 50.95 -25.68 -22.50
C ASP A 6 49.47 -26.03 -22.28
N GLN A 7 49.19 -27.33 -22.13
CA GLN A 7 47.94 -27.78 -21.53
C GLN A 7 48.02 -27.43 -20.04
N ASP A 8 47.32 -26.37 -19.64
CA ASP A 8 47.06 -26.04 -18.24
C ASP A 8 46.69 -27.31 -17.49
N ASP A 9 47.53 -27.73 -16.54
CA ASP A 9 47.35 -28.97 -15.81
C ASP A 9 46.07 -28.86 -14.95
N TYR A 10 44.99 -29.42 -15.51
CA TYR A 10 43.63 -29.42 -15.00
C TYR A 10 43.48 -30.16 -13.66
N MET A 11 44.57 -30.68 -13.07
CA MET A 11 44.60 -31.22 -11.70
C MET A 11 45.73 -30.68 -10.82
N SER A 12 46.36 -29.55 -11.19
CA SER A 12 47.40 -28.92 -10.36
C SER A 12 46.88 -28.36 -9.02
N ASP A 13 47.72 -28.39 -7.98
CA ASP A 13 47.38 -28.06 -6.58
C ASP A 13 46.74 -26.67 -6.38
N SER A 14 46.98 -25.73 -7.30
CA SER A 14 46.36 -24.40 -7.30
C SER A 14 44.82 -24.47 -7.36
N TYR A 15 44.26 -25.46 -8.08
CA TYR A 15 42.82 -25.67 -8.18
C TYR A 15 42.26 -26.44 -6.97
N LEU A 16 42.99 -27.44 -6.47
CA LEU A 16 42.56 -28.26 -5.32
C LEU A 16 42.51 -27.46 -4.02
N CYS A 17 43.38 -26.46 -3.83
CA CYS A 17 43.38 -25.62 -2.64
C CYS A 17 42.14 -24.69 -2.53
N MET A 18 41.47 -24.39 -3.65
CA MET A 18 40.23 -23.59 -3.65
C MET A 18 38.99 -24.41 -3.26
N THR A 19 38.99 -25.72 -3.50
CA THR A 19 37.93 -26.63 -3.06
C THR A 19 38.20 -27.12 -1.65
N LYS A 20 37.45 -26.59 -0.67
CA LYS A 20 37.46 -27.16 0.69
C LYS A 20 36.96 -28.60 0.63
N ASP A 21 37.84 -29.53 0.98
CA ASP A 21 37.57 -30.96 1.00
C ASP A 21 36.65 -31.33 2.19
N VAL A 22 35.37 -30.97 2.05
CA VAL A 22 34.31 -31.32 3.01
C VAL A 22 33.93 -32.77 2.76
N LYS A 23 34.77 -33.68 3.29
CA LYS A 23 34.49 -35.11 3.40
C LYS A 23 33.01 -35.30 3.79
N PRO A 24 32.17 -35.99 2.98
CA PRO A 24 30.73 -36.10 3.23
C PRO A 24 30.46 -36.96 4.47
N GLY A 25 30.63 -36.36 5.65
CA GLY A 25 30.61 -37.04 6.92
C GLY A 25 29.20 -37.49 7.24
N ILE A 26 28.93 -38.79 7.06
CA ILE A 26 27.86 -39.47 7.80
C ILE A 26 28.20 -39.30 9.28
N THR A 27 27.62 -38.28 9.91
CA THR A 27 27.92 -37.93 11.30
C THR A 27 27.56 -39.11 12.19
N SER A 28 28.53 -39.66 12.92
CA SER A 28 28.28 -40.84 13.76
C SER A 28 27.48 -40.49 15.01
N ASN A 29 27.71 -39.30 15.56
CA ASN A 29 27.08 -38.82 16.80
C ASN A 29 25.60 -38.40 16.59
N PRO A 30 24.63 -39.01 17.30
CA PRO A 30 23.21 -38.66 17.20
C PRO A 30 22.89 -37.18 17.50
N ASN A 31 23.62 -36.56 18.43
CA ASN A 31 23.43 -35.15 18.77
C ASN A 31 23.87 -34.23 17.64
N GLN A 32 24.94 -34.59 16.92
CA GLN A 32 25.42 -33.85 15.76
C GLN A 32 24.44 -33.96 14.58
N ARG A 33 23.86 -35.15 14.33
CA ARG A 33 22.74 -35.32 13.37
C ARG A 33 21.56 -34.41 13.71
N ARG A 34 21.20 -34.32 15.00
CA ARG A 34 20.09 -33.49 15.48
C ARG A 34 20.37 -31.99 15.27
N LEU A 35 21.59 -31.53 15.59
CA LEU A 35 22.01 -30.16 15.36
C LEU A 35 21.98 -29.79 13.87
N LEU A 36 22.57 -30.61 13.00
CA LEU A 36 22.55 -30.39 11.54
C LEU A 36 21.12 -30.37 10.97
N LYS A 37 20.20 -31.17 11.53
CA LYS A 37 18.78 -31.18 11.12
C LYS A 37 18.00 -29.96 11.64
N ILE A 38 18.40 -29.38 12.76
CA ILE A 38 17.87 -28.09 13.26
C ILE A 38 18.44 -26.94 12.42
N GLU A 39 19.71 -26.97 12.06
CA GLU A 39 20.38 -25.98 11.21
C GLU A 39 19.76 -25.95 9.81
N SER A 40 19.55 -27.12 9.18
CA SER A 40 18.92 -27.20 7.86
C SER A 40 17.46 -26.73 7.86
N HIS A 41 16.69 -27.03 8.91
CA HIS A 41 15.33 -26.51 9.08
C HIS A 41 15.33 -24.99 9.33
N ARG A 42 16.29 -24.45 10.09
CA ARG A 42 16.48 -23.00 10.26
C ARG A 42 16.83 -22.32 8.93
N MET A 43 17.66 -22.94 8.11
CA MET A 43 18.07 -22.41 6.81
C MET A 43 16.92 -22.47 5.79
N LYS A 44 16.12 -23.54 5.75
CA LYS A 44 14.87 -23.59 4.97
C LYS A 44 13.90 -22.49 5.38
N CYS A 45 13.58 -22.36 6.67
CA CYS A 45 12.70 -21.29 7.13
C CYS A 45 13.30 -19.89 6.95
N LYS A 46 14.62 -19.72 6.84
CA LYS A 46 15.25 -18.45 6.44
C LYS A 46 15.11 -18.19 4.93
N GLN A 47 15.18 -19.21 4.09
CA GLN A 47 14.92 -19.10 2.64
C GLN A 47 13.44 -18.77 2.39
N GLU A 48 12.51 -19.51 3.00
CA GLU A 48 11.05 -19.27 2.93
C GLU A 48 10.63 -17.90 3.48
N LYS A 49 11.38 -17.34 4.44
CA LYS A 49 11.13 -15.99 5.00
C LYS A 49 11.87 -14.85 4.30
N LYS A 50 12.67 -15.13 3.26
CA LYS A 50 13.16 -14.06 2.37
C LYS A 50 12.01 -13.62 1.48
N ILE A 51 11.23 -12.67 2.01
CA ILE A 51 10.29 -11.86 1.22
C ILE A 51 11.08 -11.35 -0.01
N PRO A 52 10.57 -11.48 -1.24
CA PRO A 52 11.26 -10.95 -2.41
C PRO A 52 11.55 -9.46 -2.23
N PRO A 53 12.70 -8.95 -2.72
CA PRO A 53 13.06 -7.54 -2.56
C PRO A 53 11.93 -6.67 -3.11
N LYS A 54 11.58 -5.62 -2.37
CA LYS A 54 10.52 -4.69 -2.80
C LYS A 54 10.95 -4.06 -4.12
N MET A 55 10.04 -3.97 -5.09
CA MET A 55 10.37 -3.57 -6.48
C MET A 55 11.13 -2.25 -6.62
N HIS A 56 11.08 -1.36 -5.62
CA HIS A 56 11.81 -0.10 -5.58
C HIS A 56 13.32 -0.24 -5.30
N GLU A 57 13.78 -1.38 -4.77
CA GLU A 57 15.20 -1.60 -4.41
C GLU A 57 16.02 -2.20 -5.56
N LEU A 58 15.36 -2.73 -6.60
CA LEU A 58 16.03 -3.21 -7.82
C LEU A 58 16.19 -2.06 -8.83
N GLY A 59 17.37 -1.44 -8.82
CA GLY A 59 17.73 -0.39 -9.77
C GLY A 59 17.73 -0.88 -11.21
N ARG A 60 16.88 -0.27 -12.04
CA ARG A 60 16.63 -0.47 -13.49
C ARG A 60 15.59 -1.56 -13.82
N PRO A 61 14.69 -1.30 -14.81
CA PRO A 61 13.57 -2.16 -15.09
C PRO A 61 13.97 -3.35 -15.97
N ILE A 62 14.26 -4.49 -15.34
CA ILE A 62 13.85 -5.77 -15.94
C ILE A 62 12.33 -5.70 -16.01
N SER A 63 11.75 -5.92 -17.20
CA SER A 63 10.31 -5.71 -17.40
C SER A 63 9.51 -6.55 -16.39
N SER A 64 8.47 -5.95 -15.81
CA SER A 64 7.68 -6.54 -14.71
C SER A 64 7.35 -8.00 -14.97
N ALA A 65 6.93 -8.31 -16.20
CA ALA A 65 6.62 -9.66 -16.66
C ALA A 65 7.75 -10.68 -16.40
N VAL A 66 9.03 -10.39 -16.70
CA VAL A 66 10.10 -11.40 -16.60
C VAL A 66 10.41 -11.76 -15.15
N LEU A 67 10.48 -10.76 -14.26
CA LEU A 67 10.72 -11.00 -12.83
C LEU A 67 9.53 -11.70 -12.16
N TRP A 68 8.29 -11.30 -12.50
CA TRP A 68 7.09 -11.98 -12.02
C TRP A 68 6.97 -13.41 -12.55
N VAL A 69 7.26 -13.66 -13.83
CA VAL A 69 7.28 -15.01 -14.42
C VAL A 69 8.30 -15.91 -13.73
N SER A 70 9.53 -15.44 -13.48
CA SER A 70 10.53 -16.24 -12.76
C SER A 70 10.15 -16.57 -11.32
N ILE A 71 9.38 -15.70 -10.64
CA ILE A 71 8.93 -15.92 -9.27
C ILE A 71 7.67 -16.82 -9.21
N LEU A 72 6.73 -16.68 -10.16
CA LEU A 72 5.56 -17.57 -10.29
C LEU A 72 5.98 -19.03 -10.48
N PHE A 73 6.84 -19.29 -11.47
CA PHE A 73 7.22 -20.64 -11.91
C PHE A 73 7.80 -21.56 -10.82
N SER A 74 8.25 -21.01 -9.68
CA SER A 74 8.77 -21.80 -8.55
C SER A 74 7.74 -22.12 -7.46
N TYR A 75 6.67 -21.33 -7.33
CA TYR A 75 5.62 -21.53 -6.32
C TYR A 75 4.40 -22.28 -6.87
N ASP A 76 4.20 -22.27 -8.19
CA ASP A 76 3.02 -22.86 -8.82
C ASP A 76 3.00 -24.39 -8.78
N ALA A 77 4.15 -25.09 -8.73
CA ALA A 77 4.18 -26.56 -8.83
C ALA A 77 3.40 -27.30 -7.72
N ASP A 78 3.69 -26.99 -6.44
CA ASP A 78 3.01 -27.59 -5.28
C ASP A 78 1.53 -27.19 -5.18
N ILE A 79 1.15 -26.04 -5.76
CA ILE A 79 -0.21 -25.51 -5.76
C ILE A 79 -1.01 -26.18 -6.88
N LEU A 80 -0.43 -26.29 -8.07
CA LEU A 80 -1.00 -26.97 -9.23
C LEU A 80 -1.16 -28.47 -8.96
N GLU A 81 -0.18 -29.13 -8.34
CA GLU A 81 -0.28 -30.56 -7.99
C GLU A 81 -1.40 -30.80 -6.97
N LYS A 82 -1.59 -29.89 -5.99
CA LYS A 82 -2.76 -29.94 -5.09
C LYS A 82 -4.06 -29.73 -5.83
N ALA A 83 -4.17 -28.67 -6.65
CA ALA A 83 -5.38 -28.39 -7.42
C ALA A 83 -5.77 -29.56 -8.32
N VAL A 84 -4.82 -30.18 -9.05
CA VAL A 84 -5.07 -31.36 -9.89
C VAL A 84 -5.43 -32.60 -9.06
N ARG A 85 -4.80 -32.80 -7.89
CA ARG A 85 -5.15 -33.89 -6.97
C ARG A 85 -6.57 -33.73 -6.42
N ASP A 86 -6.93 -32.53 -6.00
CA ASP A 86 -8.24 -32.22 -5.43
C ASP A 86 -9.33 -32.28 -6.51
N GLU A 87 -9.06 -31.78 -7.73
CA GLU A 87 -9.93 -31.94 -8.90
C GLU A 87 -10.10 -33.43 -9.28
N GLY A 88 -9.04 -34.24 -9.15
CA GLY A 88 -9.07 -35.68 -9.36
C GLY A 88 -9.86 -36.44 -8.28
N LEU A 89 -9.74 -36.04 -7.02
CA LEU A 89 -10.47 -36.62 -5.88
C LEU A 89 -11.96 -36.24 -5.88
N ASN A 90 -12.30 -35.06 -6.38
CA ASN A 90 -13.68 -34.59 -6.52
C ASN A 90 -14.43 -35.25 -7.70
N LYS A 91 -13.74 -35.93 -8.62
CA LYS A 91 -14.36 -36.65 -9.74
C LYS A 91 -14.79 -38.05 -9.29
N PRO A 92 -16.05 -38.47 -9.51
CA PRO A 92 -16.50 -39.80 -9.15
C PRO A 92 -15.75 -40.87 -9.94
N VAL A 93 -15.52 -42.04 -9.32
CA VAL A 93 -14.81 -43.16 -9.94
C VAL A 93 -15.57 -43.63 -11.19
N PRO A 94 -14.93 -43.71 -12.38
CA PRO A 94 -15.61 -44.09 -13.61
C PRO A 94 -16.02 -45.57 -13.58
N GLU A 95 -17.11 -45.90 -14.29
CA GLU A 95 -17.67 -47.26 -14.35
C GLU A 95 -16.70 -48.29 -14.94
N THR A 96 -15.74 -47.83 -15.74
CA THR A 96 -14.64 -48.63 -16.32
C THR A 96 -13.64 -49.13 -15.27
N SER A 97 -13.65 -48.58 -14.05
CA SER A 97 -12.81 -49.04 -12.95
C SER A 97 -13.24 -50.43 -12.49
N LYS A 98 -12.29 -51.37 -12.43
CA LYS A 98 -12.50 -52.72 -11.89
C LYS A 98 -13.10 -52.69 -10.48
N GLY A 99 -12.76 -51.69 -9.67
CA GLY A 99 -13.32 -51.51 -8.33
C GLY A 99 -14.82 -51.17 -8.36
N PHE A 100 -15.24 -50.27 -9.24
CA PHE A 100 -16.66 -49.94 -9.42
C PHE A 100 -17.43 -51.15 -9.95
N ALA A 101 -16.90 -51.86 -10.96
CA ALA A 101 -17.54 -53.05 -11.52
C ALA A 101 -17.71 -54.19 -10.51
N LEU A 102 -16.79 -54.36 -9.55
CA LEU A 102 -16.94 -55.31 -8.43
C LEU A 102 -18.03 -54.85 -7.45
N ILE A 103 -18.01 -53.58 -7.03
CA ILE A 103 -18.95 -53.03 -6.05
C ILE A 103 -20.38 -52.99 -6.62
N ALA A 104 -20.56 -52.66 -7.90
CA ALA A 104 -21.83 -52.71 -8.61
C ALA A 104 -22.41 -54.13 -8.67
N LYS A 105 -21.58 -55.16 -8.90
CA LYS A 105 -22.00 -56.58 -8.83
C LYS A 105 -22.45 -57.01 -7.44
N MET A 106 -22.02 -56.33 -6.38
CA MET A 106 -22.49 -56.53 -5.01
C MET A 106 -23.78 -55.75 -4.68
N GLY A 107 -24.43 -55.14 -5.69
CA GLY A 107 -25.72 -54.45 -5.55
C GLY A 107 -25.64 -52.95 -5.25
N TYR A 108 -24.45 -52.35 -5.28
CA TYR A 108 -24.29 -50.89 -5.16
C TYR A 108 -24.81 -50.17 -6.40
N LYS A 109 -25.49 -49.04 -6.20
CA LYS A 109 -25.84 -48.07 -7.25
C LYS A 109 -25.27 -46.70 -6.87
N PRO A 110 -24.86 -45.86 -7.83
CA PRO A 110 -24.40 -44.50 -7.55
C PRO A 110 -25.39 -43.73 -6.65
N GLY A 111 -24.88 -43.10 -5.59
CA GLY A 111 -25.70 -42.40 -4.59
C GLY A 111 -26.28 -43.26 -3.47
N MET A 112 -26.04 -44.59 -3.44
CA MET A 112 -26.41 -45.43 -2.29
C MET A 112 -25.31 -45.42 -1.22
N SER A 113 -25.70 -45.27 0.05
CA SER A 113 -24.82 -45.57 1.17
C SER A 113 -24.61 -47.06 1.35
N LEU A 114 -23.39 -47.51 1.65
CA LEU A 114 -23.11 -48.91 2.00
C LEU A 114 -23.66 -49.24 3.41
N GLY A 115 -24.06 -50.51 3.60
CA GLY A 115 -24.62 -51.02 4.86
C GLY A 115 -26.12 -51.28 4.83
N LYS A 116 -26.63 -51.99 5.85
CA LYS A 116 -28.06 -52.33 5.97
C LYS A 116 -28.85 -51.09 6.38
N LYS A 117 -29.76 -50.62 5.52
CA LYS A 117 -30.78 -49.62 5.90
C LYS A 117 -31.67 -50.21 7.01
N GLN A 118 -31.88 -49.45 8.07
CA GLN A 118 -32.78 -49.83 9.16
C GLN A 118 -34.19 -49.31 8.83
N ASP A 119 -34.91 -50.08 8.02
CA ASP A 119 -36.31 -49.82 7.68
C ASP A 119 -37.19 -50.19 8.89
N GLY A 120 -37.12 -49.38 9.96
CA GLY A 120 -37.91 -49.57 11.17
C GLY A 120 -37.19 -49.16 12.46
N THR A 121 -37.86 -48.32 13.25
CA THR A 121 -37.44 -47.86 14.57
C THR A 121 -37.30 -49.01 15.58
N THR A 122 -36.09 -49.55 15.74
CA THR A 122 -35.70 -50.39 16.89
C THR A 122 -34.35 -49.98 17.48
N CYS A 123 -34.16 -48.68 17.70
CA CYS A 123 -33.21 -48.27 18.74
C CYS A 123 -33.85 -48.64 20.08
N SER A 124 -33.49 -49.82 20.62
CA SER A 124 -33.98 -50.24 21.94
C SER A 124 -33.68 -49.15 22.96
N MET A 125 -34.73 -48.68 23.61
CA MET A 125 -34.65 -47.84 24.79
C MET A 125 -33.84 -48.57 25.88
N TYR A 126 -33.26 -47.78 26.81
CA TYR A 126 -32.63 -48.22 28.08
C TYR A 126 -31.24 -48.88 27.95
N ILE A 127 -30.20 -48.54 28.73
CA ILE A 127 -29.89 -47.39 29.62
C ILE A 127 -28.36 -47.16 29.42
N TYR A 128 -27.73 -45.97 29.51
CA TYR A 128 -28.05 -44.71 30.20
C TYR A 128 -27.81 -43.46 29.34
N ASN A 129 -28.03 -42.29 29.96
CA ASN A 129 -27.86 -40.94 29.41
C ASN A 129 -26.48 -40.65 28.79
N ARG A 130 -26.44 -40.49 27.46
CA ARG A 130 -26.28 -39.18 26.79
C ARG A 130 -26.07 -39.33 25.27
N CYS A 131 -27.14 -39.27 24.49
CA CYS A 131 -27.05 -38.79 23.10
C CYS A 131 -28.39 -38.24 22.59
N THR A 132 -28.66 -36.97 22.88
CA THR A 132 -29.66 -36.17 22.17
C THR A 132 -28.99 -35.43 21.02
N ILE A 133 -28.74 -36.15 19.91
CA ILE A 133 -28.49 -35.53 18.61
C ILE A 133 -29.39 -36.21 17.58
N LEU A 134 -30.48 -35.49 17.28
CA LEU A 134 -31.31 -35.46 16.08
C LEU A 134 -31.27 -36.70 15.16
N LEU A 135 -32.42 -37.39 15.12
CA LEU A 135 -32.77 -38.39 14.12
C LEU A 135 -32.93 -37.73 12.73
N ASN A 136 -31.81 -37.60 12.00
CA ASN A 136 -31.87 -37.82 10.56
C ASN A 136 -31.81 -39.33 10.30
N GLU A 137 -32.40 -39.78 9.20
CA GLU A 137 -32.33 -41.18 8.76
C GLU A 137 -30.86 -41.64 8.76
N ARG A 138 -30.57 -42.79 9.38
CA ARG A 138 -29.19 -43.33 9.46
C ARG A 138 -28.78 -43.96 8.13
N SER A 139 -28.73 -43.17 7.06
CA SER A 139 -27.96 -43.49 5.87
C SER A 139 -26.47 -43.50 6.23
N GLY A 140 -25.71 -44.43 5.66
CA GLY A 140 -24.25 -44.44 5.81
C GLY A 140 -23.63 -43.25 5.09
N ILE A 141 -22.42 -42.86 5.49
CA ILE A 141 -21.68 -41.79 4.81
C ILE A 141 -21.51 -42.12 3.31
N THR A 142 -21.86 -41.15 2.47
CA THR A 142 -21.72 -41.24 1.00
C THR A 142 -20.37 -40.75 0.50
N GLU A 143 -19.69 -39.92 1.30
CA GLU A 143 -18.41 -39.30 0.97
C GLU A 143 -17.33 -39.70 2.00
N PRO A 144 -16.06 -39.86 1.58
CA PRO A 144 -14.95 -40.13 2.50
C PRO A 144 -14.75 -39.00 3.52
N ILE A 145 -14.42 -39.36 4.77
CA ILE A 145 -14.10 -38.37 5.81
C ILE A 145 -12.77 -37.70 5.49
N GLY A 146 -12.78 -36.37 5.33
CA GLY A 146 -11.57 -35.57 5.16
C GLY A 146 -10.65 -35.64 6.39
N LEU A 147 -9.38 -36.00 6.19
CA LEU A 147 -8.37 -36.10 7.24
C LEU A 147 -7.43 -34.88 7.20
N GLU A 148 -7.55 -33.99 8.19
CA GLU A 148 -6.61 -32.89 8.38
C GLU A 148 -5.27 -33.40 8.96
N VAL A 149 -4.31 -33.73 8.08
CA VAL A 149 -2.98 -34.16 8.50
C VAL A 149 -2.17 -32.95 9.00
N LYS A 150 -2.05 -32.82 10.32
CA LYS A 150 -1.18 -31.81 10.93
C LYS A 150 0.30 -32.07 10.62
N ALA A 151 0.87 -31.22 9.75
CA ALA A 151 2.29 -31.28 9.39
C ALA A 151 3.24 -30.92 10.55
N CYS A 152 2.75 -30.17 11.55
CA CYS A 152 3.57 -29.64 12.65
C CYS A 152 3.35 -30.41 13.97
N ARG A 153 4.41 -30.57 14.77
CA ARG A 153 4.35 -31.12 16.14
C ARG A 153 3.94 -30.09 17.21
N SER A 154 3.28 -28.99 16.81
CA SER A 154 2.69 -28.02 17.74
C SER A 154 1.42 -28.56 18.38
N GLY A 155 1.14 -28.16 19.63
CA GLY A 155 -0.13 -28.49 20.28
C GLY A 155 -1.34 -27.94 19.50
N LEU A 156 -2.48 -28.65 19.60
CA LEU A 156 -3.75 -28.19 19.02
C LEU A 156 -4.07 -26.76 19.51
N GLY A 157 -4.52 -25.90 18.60
CA GLY A 157 -4.91 -24.51 18.89
C GLY A 157 -3.80 -23.46 18.77
N HIS A 158 -2.50 -23.83 18.83
CA HIS A 158 -1.41 -22.85 18.77
C HIS A 158 -1.24 -22.16 17.41
N GLU A 159 -1.71 -22.78 16.32
CA GLU A 159 -1.64 -22.20 14.97
C GLU A 159 -2.53 -20.95 14.87
N ASN A 160 -3.79 -21.06 15.30
CA ASN A 160 -4.76 -19.95 15.33
C ASN A 160 -4.29 -18.78 16.23
N GLU A 161 -3.68 -19.07 17.37
CA GLU A 161 -3.19 -18.04 18.30
C GLU A 161 -1.99 -17.27 17.70
N ARG A 162 -1.05 -17.99 17.07
CA ARG A 162 0.08 -17.38 16.37
C ARG A 162 -0.37 -16.57 15.16
N GLU A 163 -1.38 -17.05 14.42
CA GLU A 163 -1.94 -16.34 13.28
C GLU A 163 -2.63 -15.03 13.71
N LYS A 164 -3.42 -15.06 14.81
CA LYS A 164 -3.99 -13.84 15.42
C LYS A 164 -2.91 -12.86 15.84
N GLN A 165 -1.86 -13.31 16.53
CA GLN A 165 -0.74 -12.46 16.92
C GLN A 165 0.01 -11.88 15.72
N ALA A 166 0.21 -12.66 14.65
CA ALA A 166 0.81 -12.18 13.41
C ALA A 166 -0.06 -11.11 12.72
N LYS A 167 -1.37 -11.33 12.62
CA LYS A 167 -2.33 -10.36 12.07
C LYS A 167 -2.34 -9.05 12.87
N LEU A 168 -2.32 -9.13 14.20
CA LEU A 168 -2.23 -7.96 15.08
C LEU A 168 -0.90 -7.21 14.91
N ALA A 169 0.22 -7.91 14.79
CA ALA A 169 1.52 -7.28 14.57
C ALA A 169 1.62 -6.56 13.20
N ILE A 170 1.04 -7.16 12.15
CA ILE A 170 0.94 -6.54 10.81
C ILE A 170 0.05 -5.29 10.86
N MET A 171 -1.12 -5.39 11.51
CA MET A 171 -2.04 -4.26 11.67
C MET A 171 -1.38 -3.08 12.40
N GLN A 172 -0.68 -3.33 13.52
CA GLN A 172 0.08 -2.29 14.23
C GLN A 172 1.22 -1.67 13.41
N GLN A 173 1.85 -2.43 12.50
CA GLN A 173 2.84 -1.87 11.57
C GLN A 173 2.20 -1.00 10.50
N MET A 174 1.07 -1.43 9.92
CA MET A 174 0.30 -0.63 8.97
C MET A 174 -0.19 0.68 9.59
N GLU A 175 -0.70 0.64 10.82
CA GLU A 175 -1.11 1.80 11.62
C GLU A 175 0.02 2.84 11.77
N ARG A 176 1.25 2.39 12.07
CA ARG A 176 2.44 3.24 12.18
C ARG A 176 2.87 3.83 10.84
N MET A 177 2.78 3.06 9.76
CA MET A 177 3.09 3.53 8.40
C MET A 177 2.06 4.56 7.93
N LYS A 178 0.76 4.35 8.23
CA LYS A 178 -0.32 5.30 7.93
C LYS A 178 -0.08 6.64 8.61
N ARG A 179 0.20 6.67 9.92
CA ARG A 179 0.51 7.90 10.66
C ARG A 179 1.72 8.67 10.11
N ARG A 180 2.76 7.96 9.66
CA ARG A 180 3.91 8.60 8.98
C ARG A 180 3.51 9.23 7.64
N ALA A 181 2.67 8.55 6.86
CA ALA A 181 2.18 9.07 5.59
C ALA A 181 1.27 10.30 5.79
N GLU A 182 0.36 10.26 6.78
CA GLU A 182 -0.50 11.39 7.17
C GLU A 182 0.32 12.63 7.54
N HIS A 183 1.34 12.48 8.40
CA HIS A 183 2.25 13.56 8.76
C HIS A 183 3.05 14.10 7.55
N HIS A 184 3.44 13.24 6.60
CA HIS A 184 4.07 13.69 5.35
C HIS A 184 3.12 14.53 4.47
N VAL A 185 1.83 14.19 4.41
CA VAL A 185 0.82 14.96 3.66
C VAL A 185 0.60 16.33 4.32
N GLU A 186 0.47 16.36 5.65
CA GLU A 186 0.31 17.60 6.43
C GLU A 186 1.47 18.58 6.17
N LEU A 187 2.72 18.11 6.22
CA LEU A 187 3.91 18.91 5.91
C LEU A 187 3.91 19.49 4.48
N ILE A 188 3.43 18.73 3.49
CA ILE A 188 3.32 19.19 2.10
C ILE A 188 2.30 20.32 1.98
N ASP A 189 1.13 20.17 2.59
CA ASP A 189 0.09 21.18 2.54
C ASP A 189 0.45 22.43 3.32
N ASP A 190 1.16 22.32 4.44
CA ASP A 190 1.71 23.47 5.16
C ASP A 190 2.77 24.24 4.37
N TYR A 191 3.64 23.54 3.64
CA TYR A 191 4.56 24.18 2.69
C TYR A 191 3.79 24.94 1.60
N ARG A 192 2.74 24.34 1.01
CA ARG A 192 1.87 24.97 0.01
C ARG A 192 1.12 26.19 0.56
N LYS A 193 0.60 26.11 1.79
CA LYS A 193 -0.04 27.24 2.49
C LYS A 193 0.96 28.39 2.67
N ARG A 194 2.16 28.13 3.20
CA ARG A 194 3.21 29.14 3.38
C ARG A 194 3.64 29.78 2.06
N LYS A 195 3.81 29.01 0.98
CA LYS A 195 4.15 29.56 -0.35
C LYS A 195 3.03 30.43 -0.93
N ARG A 196 1.76 30.02 -0.81
CA ARG A 196 0.61 30.88 -1.19
C ARG A 196 0.56 32.18 -0.38
N GLY A 197 0.69 32.10 0.95
CA GLY A 197 0.70 33.28 1.82
C GLY A 197 1.81 34.28 1.48
N LEU A 198 3.02 33.80 1.15
CA LEU A 198 4.12 34.65 0.67
C LEU A 198 3.80 35.32 -0.67
N SER A 199 3.16 34.61 -1.60
CA SER A 199 2.76 35.17 -2.90
C SER A 199 1.67 36.23 -2.73
N ASN A 200 0.64 35.95 -1.94
CA ASN A 200 -0.45 36.88 -1.66
C ASN A 200 0.05 38.16 -0.99
N ARG A 201 0.94 38.04 0.01
CA ARG A 201 1.55 39.21 0.67
C ARG A 201 2.40 40.04 -0.29
N LYS A 202 3.12 39.41 -1.22
CA LYS A 202 3.85 40.13 -2.28
C LYS A 202 2.90 40.87 -3.23
N GLY A 203 1.80 40.24 -3.64
CA GLY A 203 0.74 40.88 -4.43
C GLY A 203 0.21 42.14 -3.74
N LEU A 204 -0.29 42.01 -2.51
CA LEU A 204 -0.80 43.14 -1.73
C LEU A 204 0.21 44.29 -1.58
N ILE A 205 1.50 43.99 -1.40
CA ILE A 205 2.55 45.03 -1.35
C ILE A 205 2.70 45.72 -2.71
N CYS A 206 2.74 44.97 -3.82
CA CYS A 206 2.79 45.54 -5.17
C CYS A 206 1.54 46.39 -5.46
N ASP A 207 0.35 45.93 -5.07
CA ASP A 207 -0.91 46.64 -5.26
C ASP A 207 -0.90 47.97 -4.50
N ILE A 208 -0.53 47.96 -3.21
CA ILE A 208 -0.40 49.18 -2.38
C ILE A 208 0.60 50.17 -2.98
N LEU A 209 1.77 49.70 -3.43
CA LEU A 209 2.80 50.57 -4.03
C LEU A 209 2.34 51.15 -5.38
N THR A 210 1.59 50.37 -6.16
CA THR A 210 1.05 50.80 -7.45
C THR A 210 -0.06 51.84 -7.25
N SER A 211 -1.02 51.58 -6.34
CA SER A 211 -2.06 52.53 -5.96
C SER A 211 -1.46 53.83 -5.42
N ARG A 212 -0.46 53.76 -4.53
CA ARG A 212 0.24 54.95 -4.03
C ARG A 212 0.86 55.77 -5.17
N LYS A 213 1.50 55.13 -6.15
CA LYS A 213 2.08 55.83 -7.31
C LYS A 213 0.99 56.54 -8.14
N ILE A 214 -0.14 55.87 -8.37
CA ILE A 214 -1.27 56.42 -9.12
C ILE A 214 -1.88 57.62 -8.39
N CYS A 215 -2.10 57.54 -7.07
CA CYS A 215 -2.60 58.68 -6.28
C CYS A 215 -1.70 59.91 -6.44
N VAL A 216 -0.39 59.76 -6.24
CA VAL A 216 0.58 60.87 -6.40
C VAL A 216 0.56 61.45 -7.83
N GLU A 217 0.41 60.61 -8.86
CA GLU A 217 0.30 61.09 -10.25
C GLU A 217 -1.00 61.87 -10.50
N LEU A 218 -2.12 61.43 -9.93
CA LEU A 218 -3.40 62.13 -10.00
C LEU A 218 -3.36 63.47 -9.26
N ASP A 219 -2.77 63.51 -8.07
CA ASP A 219 -2.60 64.73 -7.27
C ASP A 219 -1.75 65.77 -8.02
N LEU A 220 -0.67 65.36 -8.68
CA LEU A 220 0.16 66.24 -9.51
C LEU A 220 -0.64 66.84 -10.69
N ARG A 221 -1.38 66.02 -11.43
CA ARG A 221 -2.24 66.49 -12.53
C ARG A 221 -3.35 67.43 -12.05
N LEU A 222 -3.93 67.15 -10.89
CA LEU A 222 -4.93 68.01 -10.26
C LEU A 222 -4.34 69.37 -9.88
N ASN A 223 -3.10 69.40 -9.39
CA ASN A 223 -2.38 70.63 -9.09
C ASN A 223 -2.06 71.45 -10.35
N GLU A 224 -1.65 70.81 -11.44
CA GLU A 224 -1.42 71.46 -12.75
C GLU A 224 -2.73 72.09 -13.29
N ILE A 225 -3.83 71.35 -13.27
CA ILE A 225 -5.15 71.83 -13.72
C ILE A 225 -5.65 72.97 -12.81
N THR A 226 -5.55 72.81 -11.49
CA THR A 226 -5.96 73.85 -10.52
C THR A 226 -5.14 75.13 -10.71
N PHE A 227 -3.83 75.02 -10.90
CA PHE A 227 -2.96 76.17 -11.17
C PHE A 227 -3.35 76.88 -12.47
N TYR A 228 -3.60 76.13 -13.55
CA TYR A 228 -4.04 76.69 -14.83
C TYR A 228 -5.38 77.42 -14.70
N LEU A 229 -6.38 76.82 -14.06
CA LEU A 229 -7.70 77.42 -13.84
C LEU A 229 -7.64 78.71 -13.00
N ARG A 230 -6.82 78.72 -11.93
CA ARG A 230 -6.65 79.90 -11.08
C ARG A 230 -5.89 81.04 -11.75
N THR A 231 -4.91 80.74 -12.60
CA THR A 231 -4.06 81.75 -13.26
C THR A 231 -4.64 82.31 -14.55
N THR A 232 -5.40 81.53 -15.32
CA THR A 232 -5.91 81.95 -16.63
C THR A 232 -7.39 82.31 -16.64
N TYR A 233 -8.19 81.73 -15.75
CA TYR A 233 -9.63 81.97 -15.67
C TYR A 233 -10.07 82.56 -14.33
N HIS A 234 -9.15 82.80 -13.40
CA HIS A 234 -9.45 83.21 -12.02
C HIS A 234 -10.53 82.30 -11.36
N TYR A 235 -10.46 80.99 -11.59
CA TYR A 235 -11.47 80.03 -11.12
C TYR A 235 -10.92 79.10 -10.04
N CYS A 236 -11.68 78.89 -8.95
CA CYS A 236 -11.36 77.89 -7.93
C CYS A 236 -12.31 76.69 -8.01
N ILE A 237 -11.74 75.51 -8.26
CA ILE A 237 -12.50 74.25 -8.33
C ILE A 237 -13.12 73.84 -6.99
N TRP A 238 -12.53 74.26 -5.87
CA TRP A 238 -13.01 73.93 -4.52
C TRP A 238 -14.11 74.88 -4.02
N CYS A 239 -14.02 76.17 -4.34
CA CYS A 239 -15.12 77.12 -4.09
C CYS A 239 -16.27 76.98 -5.10
N GLY A 240 -16.02 76.39 -6.27
CA GLY A 240 -16.99 76.25 -7.36
C GLY A 240 -17.32 77.55 -8.11
N CYS A 241 -16.53 78.61 -7.91
CA CYS A 241 -16.81 79.95 -8.43
C CYS A 241 -15.64 80.58 -9.20
N GLN A 242 -15.99 81.56 -10.04
CA GLN A 242 -15.06 82.40 -10.79
C GLN A 242 -15.00 83.80 -10.16
N PHE A 243 -13.78 84.30 -9.98
CA PHE A 243 -13.48 85.64 -9.50
C PHE A 243 -13.23 86.59 -10.68
N LYS A 244 -13.37 87.90 -10.48
CA LYS A 244 -13.17 88.89 -11.55
C LYS A 244 -11.68 89.00 -11.90
N ASP A 245 -10.88 89.23 -10.87
CA ASP A 245 -9.45 89.54 -10.98
C ASP A 245 -8.62 88.68 -10.01
N TYR A 246 -7.31 88.60 -10.28
CA TYR A 246 -6.36 87.80 -9.51
C TYR A 246 -6.29 88.19 -8.01
N ASP A 247 -6.43 89.48 -7.70
CA ASP A 247 -6.39 89.99 -6.32
C ASP A 247 -7.61 89.54 -5.50
N GLU A 248 -8.81 89.53 -6.11
CA GLU A 248 -10.05 89.02 -5.49
C GLU A 248 -9.91 87.51 -5.20
N LEU A 249 -9.32 86.75 -6.14
CA LEU A 249 -9.02 85.32 -5.98
C LEU A 249 -7.97 85.02 -4.89
N ILE A 250 -7.06 85.94 -4.55
CA ILE A 250 -6.12 85.76 -3.44
C ILE A 250 -6.77 86.08 -2.10
N MET A 251 -7.57 87.15 -2.05
CA MET A 251 -8.14 87.65 -0.79
C MET A 251 -9.32 86.81 -0.30
N ASP A 252 -10.21 86.41 -1.22
CA ASP A 252 -11.50 85.80 -0.86
C ASP A 252 -11.47 84.25 -0.93
N CYS A 253 -10.45 83.66 -1.53
CA CYS A 253 -10.33 82.21 -1.67
C CYS A 253 -9.48 81.61 -0.52
N PRO A 254 -10.01 80.66 0.27
CA PRO A 254 -9.32 80.07 1.43
C PRO A 254 -7.94 79.44 1.12
N GLY A 255 -7.75 78.96 -0.10
CA GLY A 255 -6.48 78.43 -0.56
C GLY A 255 -6.54 77.87 -1.98
N LYS A 256 -5.56 77.06 -2.34
CA LYS A 256 -5.50 76.34 -3.64
C LYS A 256 -5.78 74.83 -3.51
N ASP A 257 -5.61 74.29 -2.31
CA ASP A 257 -5.70 72.86 -2.01
C ASP A 257 -7.02 72.55 -1.29
N ARG A 258 -7.47 71.29 -1.34
CA ARG A 258 -8.75 70.86 -0.77
C ARG A 258 -8.84 71.11 0.75
N GLU A 259 -7.76 70.80 1.48
CA GLU A 259 -7.69 70.92 2.94
C GLU A 259 -7.99 72.35 3.45
N ALA A 260 -7.70 73.38 2.64
CA ALA A 260 -8.00 74.77 2.97
C ALA A 260 -9.51 75.10 2.89
N HIS A 261 -10.31 74.23 2.26
CA HIS A 261 -11.75 74.41 2.05
C HIS A 261 -12.58 73.42 2.88
N ASP A 262 -12.06 72.22 3.18
CA ASP A 262 -12.75 71.23 4.05
C ASP A 262 -13.09 71.81 5.45
N ALA A 263 -12.39 72.86 5.90
CA ALA A 263 -12.65 73.55 7.18
C ALA A 263 -13.90 74.48 7.20
N ILE A 264 -14.64 74.57 6.10
CA ILE A 264 -15.80 75.48 5.95
C ILE A 264 -17.14 74.74 6.10
N ASP A 265 -17.14 73.40 5.98
CA ASP A 265 -18.34 72.57 5.97
C ASP A 265 -18.83 72.10 7.37
N GLU A 266 -18.19 72.51 8.47
CA GLU A 266 -18.60 72.18 9.87
C GLU A 266 -19.37 73.33 10.59
N GLY A 267 -20.08 74.19 9.84
CA GLY A 267 -20.86 75.34 10.34
C GLY A 267 -22.37 75.21 10.23
#